data_AF-Q79DU2-F1
#
_entry.id   AF-Q79DU2-F1
#
_cell.length_a   1.000
_cell.length_b   1.000
_cell.length_c   1.000
_cell.angle_alpha   90.00
_cell.angle_beta   90.00
_cell.angle_gamma   90.00
#
_symmetry.space_group_name_H-M   'P 1'
#
loop_
_entity.id
_entity.type
_entity.pdbx_description
1 polymer ?
#
loop_
_entity_poly.entity_id
_entity_poly.type
_entity_poly.pdbx_seq_one_letter_code
_entity_poly.pdbx_strand_id
1 'polypeptide(L)'
;MTKNPGHIAWETEWLHSDLYTLSHIEAELGANMPPPRWRQQTTYKAAPTPLGRNCALFDSVRLWAYRPALMRIYLPTRNVDGLGRAIYAECHARNAEFPCNDVCPGPLPDSEVRAIANSIWRWITTKSRIWADGIVVYEATLSARQSAISRKGAAARTAASTVARRAKSASAMEALL
;
A
#
# COMPACT_ATOMS: atom_id res chain seq x y z
N MET A 1 10.70 19.77 11.78
CA MET A 1 10.45 19.22 13.13
C MET A 1 8.95 19.21 13.35
N THR A 2 8.35 18.05 13.61
CA THR A 2 6.89 17.92 13.72
C THR A 2 6.44 18.30 15.12
N LYS A 3 5.31 19.00 15.24
CA LYS A 3 4.79 19.36 16.54
C LYS A 3 4.15 18.14 17.29
N ASN A 4 4.93 17.35 18.07
CA ASN A 4 4.52 16.54 19.26
C ASN A 4 3.99 17.29 20.55
N PRO A 5 2.68 17.25 20.85
CA PRO A 5 2.05 17.95 21.99
C PRO A 5 2.64 17.67 23.38
N GLY A 6 3.34 16.55 23.57
CA GLY A 6 3.96 16.21 24.86
C GLY A 6 5.36 16.79 25.09
N HIS A 7 5.87 17.63 24.19
CA HIS A 7 7.23 18.17 24.30
C HIS A 7 7.27 19.44 25.18
N ILE A 8 8.15 19.47 26.18
CA ILE A 8 8.27 20.55 27.19
C ILE A 8 8.43 21.96 26.61
N ALA A 9 9.03 22.06 25.41
CA ALA A 9 9.23 23.35 24.77
C ALA A 9 7.93 23.99 24.24
N TRP A 10 6.79 23.29 24.26
CA TRP A 10 5.55 23.83 23.73
C TRP A 10 4.44 23.84 24.76
N GLU A 11 3.75 24.97 24.79
CA GLU A 11 2.56 25.16 25.58
C GLU A 11 1.38 24.57 24.80
N THR A 12 0.60 23.73 25.50
CA THR A 12 -0.62 23.14 24.97
C THR A 12 -1.77 23.55 25.85
N GLU A 13 -2.84 24.04 25.24
CA GLU A 13 -4.08 24.38 25.92
C GLU A 13 -5.15 23.34 25.56
N TRP A 14 -5.84 22.85 26.58
CA TRP A 14 -6.98 21.96 26.39
C TRP A 14 -8.23 22.80 26.11
N LEU A 15 -8.68 22.78 24.85
CA LEU A 15 -9.85 23.56 24.43
C LEU A 15 -11.17 23.00 24.97
N HIS A 16 -11.25 21.68 25.19
CA HIS A 16 -12.46 21.00 25.65
C HIS A 16 -12.09 19.90 26.65
N SER A 17 -12.87 19.77 27.73
CA SER A 17 -12.69 18.75 28.78
C SER A 17 -13.69 17.59 28.66
N ASP A 18 -14.69 17.72 27.80
CA ASP A 18 -15.75 16.74 27.62
C ASP A 18 -15.32 15.59 26.69
N LEU A 19 -15.82 14.40 26.98
CA LEU A 19 -15.65 13.25 26.11
C LEU A 19 -16.66 13.30 24.97
N TYR A 20 -16.15 13.40 23.75
CA TYR A 20 -16.99 13.30 22.56
C TYR A 20 -17.36 11.84 22.25
N THR A 21 -18.65 11.60 22.05
CA THR A 21 -19.11 10.34 21.48
C THR A 21 -18.84 10.31 19.97
N LEU A 22 -18.65 9.13 19.39
CA LEU A 22 -18.42 9.00 17.95
C LEU A 22 -19.58 9.59 17.12
N SER A 23 -20.82 9.45 17.60
CA SER A 23 -22.01 10.03 16.96
C SER A 23 -22.01 11.55 16.99
N HIS A 24 -21.49 12.17 18.06
CA HIS A 24 -21.35 13.62 18.13
C HIS A 24 -20.33 14.12 17.11
N ILE A 25 -19.18 13.44 17.00
CA ILE A 25 -18.15 13.75 16.00
C ILE A 25 -18.69 13.57 14.58
N GLU A 26 -19.47 12.51 14.33
CA GLU A 26 -20.11 12.27 13.04
C GLU A 26 -21.08 13.40 12.66
N ALA A 27 -21.90 13.86 13.61
CA ALA A 27 -22.83 14.98 13.40
C ALA A 27 -22.09 16.30 13.12
N GLU A 28 -21.04 16.60 13.88
CA GLU A 28 -20.21 17.79 13.70
C GLU A 28 -19.45 17.80 12.37
N LEU A 29 -18.91 16.65 11.93
CA LEU A 29 -18.24 16.57 10.63
C LEU A 29 -19.23 16.69 9.47
N GLY A 30 -20.43 16.12 9.58
CA GLY A 30 -21.49 16.24 8.57
C GLY A 30 -21.00 15.95 7.14
N ALA A 31 -21.02 16.97 6.26
CA ALA A 31 -20.57 16.86 4.87
C ALA A 31 -19.05 16.64 4.70
N ASN A 32 -18.26 16.90 5.74
CA ASN A 32 -16.82 16.62 5.78
C ASN A 32 -16.52 15.15 6.09
N MET A 33 -17.54 14.34 6.41
CA MET A 33 -17.35 12.90 6.54
C MET A 33 -16.94 12.28 5.20
N PRO A 34 -15.96 11.37 5.19
CA PRO A 34 -15.64 10.62 3.98
C PRO A 34 -16.86 9.80 3.53
N PRO A 35 -17.23 9.80 2.23
CA PRO A 35 -18.31 8.97 1.70
C PRO A 35 -18.30 7.51 2.17
N PRO A 36 -19.48 6.88 2.28
CA PRO A 36 -19.60 5.46 2.55
C PRO A 36 -18.73 4.68 1.55
N ARG A 37 -17.89 3.79 2.09
CA ARG A 37 -16.92 2.99 1.31
C ARG A 37 -15.79 3.80 0.66
N TRP A 38 -15.45 4.99 1.16
CA TRP A 38 -14.24 5.76 0.77
C TRP A 38 -13.00 4.86 0.60
N ARG A 39 -12.73 3.99 1.58
CA ARG A 39 -11.58 3.05 1.56
C ARG A 39 -11.63 2.01 0.44
N GLN A 40 -12.79 1.81 -0.17
CA GLN A 40 -13.01 0.86 -1.27
C GLN A 40 -13.03 1.54 -2.63
N GLN A 41 -13.12 2.87 -2.67
CA GLN A 41 -13.11 3.64 -3.91
C GLN A 41 -11.81 3.38 -4.67
N THR A 42 -11.96 3.16 -5.98
CA THR A 42 -10.85 2.95 -6.90
C THR A 42 -9.86 4.12 -6.84
N THR A 43 -10.35 5.35 -6.66
CA THR A 43 -9.51 6.56 -6.50
C THR A 43 -8.59 6.49 -5.29
N TYR A 44 -9.10 6.08 -4.11
CA TYR A 44 -8.28 5.91 -2.91
C TYR A 44 -7.27 4.75 -3.04
N LYS A 45 -7.60 3.70 -3.80
CA LYS A 45 -6.69 2.58 -4.07
C LYS A 45 -5.66 2.88 -5.16
N ALA A 46 -6.02 3.70 -6.15
CA ALA A 46 -5.19 4.05 -7.29
C ALA A 46 -4.22 5.20 -6.95
N ALA A 47 -4.61 6.10 -6.07
CA ALA A 47 -3.79 7.18 -5.56
C ALA A 47 -4.17 7.43 -4.09
N PRO A 48 -3.79 6.54 -3.15
CA PRO A 48 -3.85 6.88 -1.74
C PRO A 48 -2.98 8.12 -1.60
N THR A 49 -3.59 9.27 -1.28
CA THR A 49 -2.91 10.57 -1.24
C THR A 49 -1.58 10.39 -0.52
N PRO A 50 -0.44 10.39 -1.23
CA PRO A 50 0.82 10.23 -0.54
C PRO A 50 0.98 11.50 0.27
N LEU A 51 1.19 11.38 1.58
CA LEU A 51 1.43 12.51 2.48
C LEU A 51 2.58 13.44 2.00
N GLY A 52 3.32 13.06 0.96
CA GLY A 52 4.20 13.91 0.16
C GLY A 52 4.86 13.14 -0.99
N ARG A 53 5.53 13.86 -1.91
CA ARG A 53 6.24 13.27 -3.07
C ARG A 53 7.26 12.20 -2.66
N ASN A 54 7.97 12.41 -1.54
CA ASN A 54 8.91 11.44 -0.98
C ASN A 54 8.23 10.11 -0.61
N CYS A 55 7.10 10.17 0.10
CA CYS A 55 6.32 8.99 0.45
C CYS A 55 5.78 8.27 -0.78
N ALA A 56 5.32 9.02 -1.80
CA ALA A 56 4.85 8.46 -3.06
C ALA A 56 5.96 7.67 -3.78
N LEU A 57 7.15 8.27 -3.87
CA LEU A 57 8.30 7.64 -4.51
C LEU A 57 8.78 6.41 -3.73
N PHE A 58 8.87 6.52 -2.40
CA PHE A 58 9.24 5.39 -1.55
C PHE A 58 8.24 4.23 -1.66
N ASP A 59 6.93 4.52 -1.62
CA ASP A 59 5.89 3.49 -1.66
C ASP A 59 5.82 2.77 -3.01
N SER A 60 5.91 3.52 -4.10
CA SER A 60 5.94 2.94 -5.45
C SER A 60 7.19 2.09 -5.69
N VAL A 61 8.37 2.59 -5.30
CA VAL A 61 9.64 1.87 -5.52
C VAL A 61 9.77 0.66 -4.60
N ARG A 62 9.38 0.73 -3.32
CA ARG A 62 9.46 -0.44 -2.43
C ARG A 62 8.57 -1.58 -2.93
N LEU A 63 7.38 -1.26 -3.43
CA LEU A 63 6.45 -2.27 -3.95
C LEU A 63 6.99 -2.91 -5.22
N TRP A 64 7.63 -2.13 -6.09
CA TRP A 64 8.36 -2.65 -7.24
C TRP A 64 9.54 -3.53 -6.80
N ALA A 65 10.34 -3.09 -5.83
CA ALA A 65 11.51 -3.79 -5.36
C ALA A 65 11.17 -5.14 -4.74
N TYR A 66 10.00 -5.28 -4.08
CA TYR A 66 9.56 -6.53 -3.49
C TYR A 66 8.95 -7.52 -4.48
N ARG A 67 8.85 -7.17 -5.77
CA ARG A 67 8.26 -8.05 -6.78
C ARG A 67 9.07 -9.35 -6.92
N PRO A 68 8.39 -10.52 -7.00
CA PRO A 68 9.07 -11.79 -7.20
C PRO A 68 9.98 -11.80 -8.43
N ALA A 69 9.58 -11.15 -9.53
CA ALA A 69 10.38 -11.07 -10.75
C ALA A 69 11.77 -10.45 -10.51
N LEU A 70 11.84 -9.35 -9.75
CA LEU A 70 13.11 -8.71 -9.41
C LEU A 70 13.89 -9.57 -8.41
N MET A 71 13.23 -10.07 -7.37
CA MET A 71 13.87 -10.88 -6.33
C MET A 71 14.47 -12.17 -6.88
N ARG A 72 13.83 -12.81 -7.86
CA ARG A 72 14.34 -13.99 -8.58
C ARG A 72 15.65 -13.75 -9.34
N ILE A 73 15.93 -12.51 -9.74
CA ILE A 73 17.19 -12.16 -10.43
C ILE A 73 18.34 -12.01 -9.43
N TYR A 74 18.10 -11.35 -8.29
CA TYR A 74 19.18 -10.94 -7.37
C TYR A 74 19.39 -11.89 -6.18
N LEU A 75 18.37 -12.65 -5.77
CA LEU A 75 18.51 -13.63 -4.66
C LEU A 75 19.47 -14.77 -4.97
N PRO A 76 19.47 -15.41 -6.16
CA PRO A 76 20.34 -16.56 -6.44
C PRO A 76 21.82 -16.20 -6.38
N THR A 77 22.18 -15.03 -6.92
CA THR A 77 23.58 -14.56 -6.99
C THR A 77 23.99 -13.73 -5.78
N ARG A 78 23.05 -13.39 -4.89
CA ARG A 78 23.26 -12.49 -3.73
C ARG A 78 23.93 -11.17 -4.14
N ASN A 79 23.65 -10.69 -5.35
CA ASN A 79 24.29 -9.48 -5.89
C ASN A 79 23.68 -8.21 -5.27
N VAL A 80 24.24 -7.82 -4.13
CA VAL A 80 23.82 -6.66 -3.34
C VAL A 80 23.98 -5.36 -4.12
N ASP A 81 25.10 -5.19 -4.82
CA ASP A 81 25.41 -3.95 -5.55
C ASP A 81 24.55 -3.79 -6.80
N GLY A 82 24.30 -4.90 -7.50
CA GLY A 82 23.40 -4.96 -8.65
C GLY A 82 21.97 -4.58 -8.26
N LEU A 83 21.49 -5.11 -7.14
CA LEU A 83 20.17 -4.74 -6.60
C LEU A 83 20.12 -3.25 -6.24
N GLY A 84 21.16 -2.73 -5.58
CA GLY A 84 21.25 -1.30 -5.23
C GLY A 84 21.17 -0.40 -6.45
N ARG A 85 21.92 -0.71 -7.51
CA ARG A 85 21.88 0.02 -8.79
C ARG A 85 20.50 -0.04 -9.45
N ALA A 86 19.85 -1.20 -9.45
CA ALA A 86 18.53 -1.36 -10.03
C ALA A 86 17.47 -0.53 -9.28
N ILE A 87 17.50 -0.54 -7.94
CA ILE A 87 16.61 0.29 -7.12
C ILE A 87 16.87 1.78 -7.37
N TYR A 88 18.14 2.19 -7.46
CA TYR A 88 18.50 3.58 -7.75
C TYR A 88 17.98 4.04 -9.12
N ALA A 89 18.18 3.23 -10.17
CA ALA A 89 17.68 3.52 -11.51
C ALA A 89 16.15 3.63 -11.53
N GLU A 90 15.45 2.74 -10.84
CA GLU A 90 13.99 2.77 -10.74
C GLU A 90 13.49 4.00 -9.97
N CYS A 91 14.17 4.38 -8.88
CA CYS A 91 13.89 5.61 -8.15
C CYS A 91 14.02 6.83 -9.07
N HIS A 92 15.06 6.90 -9.89
CA HIS A 92 15.26 7.98 -10.86
C HIS A 92 14.19 8.01 -11.93
N ALA A 93 13.85 6.86 -12.52
CA ALA A 93 12.81 6.75 -13.54
C ALA A 93 11.45 7.25 -13.02
N ARG A 94 11.02 6.79 -11.84
CA ARG A 94 9.76 7.24 -11.23
C ARG A 94 9.79 8.69 -10.77
N ASN A 95 10.94 9.19 -10.31
CA ASN A 95 11.07 10.58 -9.92
C ASN A 95 10.89 11.53 -11.12
N ALA A 96 11.34 11.13 -12.31
CA ALA A 96 11.17 11.90 -13.54
C ALA A 96 9.72 12.01 -14.01
N GLU A 97 8.84 11.11 -13.56
CA GLU A 97 7.40 11.13 -13.89
C GLU A 97 6.61 12.15 -13.05
N PHE A 98 7.21 12.78 -12.03
CA PHE A 98 6.49 13.75 -11.21
C PHE A 98 6.10 14.98 -12.03
N PRO A 99 4.80 15.33 -12.07
CA PRO A 99 4.33 16.47 -12.85
C PRO A 99 4.87 17.77 -12.24
N CYS A 100 5.20 18.72 -13.11
CA CYS A 100 5.48 20.10 -12.70
C CYS A 100 4.17 20.91 -12.84
N ASN A 101 3.51 21.20 -11.73
CA ASN A 101 2.31 22.03 -11.66
C ASN A 101 2.28 22.83 -10.35
N ASP A 102 1.29 23.70 -10.17
CA ASP A 102 1.19 24.60 -9.01
C ASP A 102 1.15 23.87 -7.65
N VAL A 103 0.78 22.58 -7.66
CA VAL A 103 0.68 21.72 -6.46
C VAL A 103 1.94 20.85 -6.27
N CYS A 104 2.67 20.57 -7.35
CA CYS A 104 3.83 19.70 -7.38
C CYS A 104 4.98 20.40 -8.13
N PRO A 105 6.03 20.89 -7.45
CA PRO A 105 7.11 21.66 -8.06
C PRO A 105 8.08 20.80 -8.90
N GLY A 106 7.64 19.62 -9.36
CA GLY A 106 8.42 18.69 -10.18
C GLY A 106 9.24 17.67 -9.37
N PRO A 107 10.28 17.08 -9.99
CA PRO A 107 11.06 15.97 -9.43
C PRO A 107 11.77 16.34 -8.11
N LEU A 108 12.03 15.33 -7.28
CA LEU A 108 12.84 15.50 -6.07
C LEU A 108 14.33 15.71 -6.44
N PRO A 109 15.10 16.41 -5.59
CA PRO A 109 16.55 16.50 -5.71
C PRO A 109 17.22 15.11 -5.67
N ASP A 110 18.33 14.96 -6.39
CA ASP A 110 19.08 13.70 -6.48
C ASP A 110 19.52 13.16 -5.10
N SER A 111 19.84 14.05 -4.15
CA SER A 111 20.18 13.67 -2.78
C SER A 111 19.03 12.94 -2.07
N GLU A 112 17.80 13.38 -2.25
CA GLU A 112 16.61 12.73 -1.67
C GLU A 112 16.32 11.40 -2.37
N VAL A 113 16.41 11.36 -3.70
CA VAL A 113 16.23 10.14 -4.49
C VAL A 113 17.22 9.06 -4.04
N ARG A 114 18.49 9.44 -3.85
CA ARG A 114 19.54 8.56 -3.34
C ARG A 114 19.25 8.08 -1.92
N ALA A 115 18.77 8.95 -1.04
CA ALA A 115 18.41 8.57 0.32
C ALA A 115 17.27 7.55 0.34
N ILE A 116 16.25 7.73 -0.51
CA ILE A 116 15.13 6.79 -0.66
C ILE A 116 15.64 5.43 -1.17
N ALA A 117 16.43 5.43 -2.23
CA ALA A 117 17.00 4.20 -2.80
C ALA A 117 17.83 3.43 -1.75
N ASN A 118 18.70 4.14 -1.03
CA ASN A 118 19.52 3.56 0.05
C ASN A 118 18.68 3.01 1.20
N SER A 119 17.58 3.68 1.57
CA SER A 119 16.67 3.20 2.61
C SER A 119 16.06 1.84 2.24
N ILE A 120 15.52 1.73 1.02
CA ILE A 120 14.91 0.49 0.51
C ILE A 120 15.95 -0.62 0.39
N TRP A 121 17.07 -0.32 -0.28
CA TRP A 121 18.17 -1.28 -0.47
C TRP A 121 18.70 -1.80 0.86
N ARG A 122 19.04 -0.92 1.81
CA ARG A 122 19.58 -1.30 3.12
C ARG A 122 18.57 -2.14 3.90
N TRP A 123 17.29 -1.80 3.86
CA TRP A 123 16.27 -2.60 4.55
C TRP A 123 16.18 -4.01 3.95
N ILE A 124 16.16 -4.13 2.61
CA ILE A 124 16.12 -5.43 1.94
C ILE A 124 17.31 -6.27 2.37
N THR A 125 18.53 -5.73 2.26
CA THR A 125 19.76 -6.51 2.43
C THR A 125 20.08 -6.83 3.90
N THR A 126 19.66 -5.98 4.84
CA THR A 126 20.03 -6.13 6.26
C THR A 126 18.91 -6.60 7.19
N LYS A 127 17.65 -6.31 6.88
CA LYS A 127 16.51 -6.57 7.78
C LYS A 127 15.46 -7.50 7.18
N SER A 128 15.34 -7.59 5.86
CA SER A 128 14.25 -8.34 5.26
C SER A 128 14.49 -9.85 5.33
N ARG A 129 13.42 -10.57 5.68
CA ARG A 129 13.37 -12.02 5.56
C ARG A 129 13.47 -12.49 4.10
N ILE A 130 12.98 -11.67 3.17
CA ILE A 130 13.08 -11.92 1.73
C ILE A 130 14.53 -12.18 1.35
N TRP A 131 15.44 -11.30 1.81
CA TRP A 131 16.86 -11.47 1.58
C TRP A 131 17.44 -12.56 2.47
N ALA A 132 17.19 -12.56 3.78
CA ALA A 132 17.80 -13.53 4.69
C ALA A 132 17.50 -15.00 4.31
N ASP A 133 16.23 -15.33 4.09
CA ASP A 133 15.75 -16.71 3.95
C ASP A 133 16.16 -17.36 2.60
N GLY A 134 16.56 -16.56 1.61
CA GLY A 134 17.01 -17.03 0.30
C GLY A 134 15.87 -17.46 -0.65
N ILE A 135 16.22 -17.77 -1.90
CA ILE A 135 15.23 -17.96 -2.97
C ILE A 135 14.29 -19.15 -2.74
N VAL A 136 14.78 -20.26 -2.19
CA VAL A 136 13.98 -21.49 -2.01
C VAL A 136 12.85 -21.27 -1.01
N VAL A 137 13.17 -20.71 0.17
CA VAL A 137 12.18 -20.42 1.22
C VAL A 137 11.22 -19.34 0.76
N TYR A 138 11.73 -18.33 0.04
CA TYR A 138 10.91 -17.29 -0.57
C TYR A 138 9.88 -17.88 -1.54
N GLU A 139 10.28 -18.67 -2.53
CA GLU A 139 9.36 -19.29 -3.51
C GLU A 139 8.30 -20.17 -2.85
N ALA A 140 8.68 -20.95 -1.83
CA ALA A 140 7.74 -21.76 -1.06
C ALA A 140 6.69 -20.89 -0.35
N THR A 141 7.13 -19.78 0.25
CA THR A 141 6.25 -18.82 0.93
C THR A 141 5.28 -18.15 -0.05
N LEU A 142 5.78 -17.76 -1.23
CA LEU A 142 4.98 -17.12 -2.27
C LEU A 142 3.94 -18.09 -2.83
N SER A 143 4.34 -19.33 -3.09
CA SER A 143 3.45 -20.41 -3.53
C SER A 143 2.35 -20.68 -2.50
N ALA A 144 2.71 -20.82 -1.22
CA ALA A 144 1.75 -21.05 -0.14
C ALA A 144 0.74 -19.89 -0.01
N ARG A 145 1.21 -18.65 -0.10
CA ARG A 145 0.36 -17.45 -0.10
C ARG A 145 -0.60 -17.46 -1.29
N GLN A 146 -0.10 -17.74 -2.49
CA GLN A 146 -0.92 -17.75 -3.70
C GLN A 146 -1.97 -18.86 -3.64
N SER A 147 -1.62 -20.06 -3.16
CA SER A 147 -2.59 -21.14 -2.97
C SER A 147 -3.69 -20.77 -1.97
N ALA A 148 -3.36 -20.09 -0.87
CA ALA A 148 -4.35 -19.63 0.09
C ALA A 148 -5.32 -18.59 -0.52
N ILE A 149 -4.79 -17.63 -1.29
CA ILE A 149 -5.60 -16.63 -2.01
C ILE A 149 -6.52 -17.32 -3.01
N SER A 150 -5.99 -18.25 -3.81
CA SER A 150 -6.77 -19.00 -4.80
C SER A 150 -7.89 -19.81 -4.16
N ARG A 151 -7.66 -20.47 -3.01
CA ARG A 151 -8.69 -21.20 -2.26
C ARG A 151 -9.80 -20.27 -1.78
N LYS A 152 -9.44 -19.11 -1.21
CA LYS A 152 -10.43 -18.10 -0.78
C LYS A 152 -11.27 -17.59 -1.96
N GLY A 153 -10.63 -17.33 -3.10
CA GLY A 153 -11.31 -16.93 -4.33
C GLY A 153 -12.26 -18.01 -4.87
N ALA A 154 -11.83 -19.28 -4.83
CA ALA A 154 -12.67 -20.40 -5.24
C ALA A 154 -13.92 -20.54 -4.35
N ALA A 155 -13.75 -20.49 -3.02
CA ALA A 155 -14.87 -20.56 -2.08
C ALA A 155 -15.89 -19.43 -2.30
N ALA A 156 -15.43 -18.19 -2.52
CA ALA A 156 -16.30 -17.07 -2.82
C ALA A 156 -17.09 -17.26 -4.13
N ARG A 157 -16.44 -17.80 -5.19
CA ARG A 157 -17.11 -18.12 -6.46
C ARG A 157 -18.17 -19.21 -6.29
N THR A 158 -17.87 -20.27 -5.54
CA THR A 158 -18.83 -21.36 -5.27
C THR A 158 -20.03 -20.87 -4.45
N ALA A 159 -19.80 -19.98 -3.47
CA ALA A 159 -20.89 -19.36 -2.72
C ALA A 159 -21.78 -18.50 -3.63
N ALA A 160 -21.18 -17.66 -4.48
CA ALA A 160 -21.91 -16.83 -5.43
C ALA A 160 -22.70 -17.64 -6.46
N SER A 161 -22.12 -18.73 -6.98
CA SER A 161 -22.82 -19.62 -7.93
C SER A 161 -23.99 -20.35 -7.28
N THR A 162 -23.85 -20.76 -6.01
CA THR A 162 -24.93 -21.40 -5.24
C THR A 162 -26.10 -20.44 -5.02
N VAL A 163 -25.83 -19.18 -4.66
CA VAL A 163 -26.85 -18.14 -4.51
C VAL A 163 -27.56 -17.87 -5.84
N ALA A 164 -26.81 -17.72 -6.93
CA ALA A 164 -27.37 -17.49 -8.26
C ALA A 164 -28.25 -18.66 -8.74
N ARG A 165 -27.86 -19.91 -8.45
CA ARG A 165 -28.66 -21.10 -8.78
C ARG A 165 -29.96 -21.15 -8.00
N ARG A 166 -29.92 -20.82 -6.70
CA ARG A 166 -31.13 -20.74 -5.83
C ARG A 166 -32.10 -19.65 -6.28
N ALA A 167 -31.59 -18.48 -6.67
CA ALA A 167 -32.42 -17.40 -7.19
C ALA A 167 -33.12 -17.80 -8.51
N LYS A 168 -32.39 -18.46 -9.43
CA LYS A 168 -32.99 -18.99 -10.68
C LYS A 168 -34.06 -20.05 -10.43
N SER A 169 -33.82 -20.98 -9.50
CA SER A 169 -34.82 -22.00 -9.17
C SER A 169 -36.07 -21.40 -8.52
N ALA A 170 -35.92 -20.37 -7.68
CA ALA A 170 -37.07 -19.67 -7.09
C ALA A 170 -37.91 -18.95 -8.14
N SER A 171 -37.27 -18.21 -9.05
CA SER A 171 -37.95 -17.52 -10.16
C SER A 171 -38.64 -18.49 -11.14
N ALA A 172 -38.05 -19.67 -11.40
CA ALA A 172 -38.67 -20.69 -12.25
C ALA A 172 -39.91 -21.32 -11.59
N MET A 173 -39.94 -21.41 -10.26
CA MET A 173 -41.08 -21.94 -9.52
C MET A 173 -42.23 -20.92 -9.42
N GLU A 174 -41.90 -19.63 -9.35
CA GLU A 174 -42.87 -18.52 -9.37
C GLU A 174 -43.53 -18.34 -10.75
N ALA A 175 -42.84 -18.67 -11.84
CA ALA A 175 -43.39 -18.61 -13.21
C ALA A 175 -44.33 -19.78 -13.58
N LEU A 176 -44.45 -20.78 -12.72
CA LEU A 176 -45.32 -21.96 -12.91
C LEU A 176 -46.63 -21.88 -12.11
N LEU A 177 -46.87 -20.77 -11.39
CA LEU A 177 -48.11 -20.43 -10.68
C LEU A 177 -48.86 -19.33 -11.43
#